data_AF-A0A928VDY8-F1
#
_entry.id   AF-A0A928VDY8-F1
#
_cell.length_a   1.000
_cell.length_b   1.000
_cell.length_c   1.000
_cell.angle_alpha   90.00
_cell.angle_beta   90.00
_cell.angle_gamma   90.00
#
_symmetry.space_group_name_H-M   'P 1'
#
loop_
_entity.id
_entity.type
_entity.pdbx_description
1 polymer ?
#
loop_
_entity_poly.entity_id
_entity_poly.type
_entity_poly.pdbx_seq_one_letter_code
_entity_poly.pdbx_strand_id
1 'polypeptide(L)'
;MIGVLAVQVTRHEARDRRQKARNATVSHYNGKRKGIKLGVGGIEPIEQFQQAIEPKPQKERREGTSYRMWKEDKRRLGQLLERFEGTQYERFHAFLNELEAQQNQPQAELTSTEIEADVPMQPQVVETQPELDEAELNTTTAIATPQDLKFDQLLDAIAQLVEVQKVLIPALTQAPLTQPTKALKGRKQLTQQSESTAPDKVKQETETNQREGLRQRAGAAETGDRLNRAIDAIIEYNNQPGRKHNEKWAIGINTLKAFVKSQEAIVAAIGGKNRKGELIEGTRQQEIQQHHQQHQIDPDKHNYVHRGKMRIDDVVNIANE
;
A
#
# COMPACT_ATOMS: atom_id res chain seq x y z
N MET A 1 23.00 3.78 24.68
CA MET A 1 22.72 3.06 23.42
C MET A 1 23.46 1.71 23.33
N ILE A 2 23.43 0.85 24.36
CA ILE A 2 24.11 -0.47 24.33
C ILE A 2 23.12 -1.64 24.58
N GLY A 3 21.93 -1.36 25.13
CA GLY A 3 20.97 -2.41 25.54
C GLY A 3 20.11 -3.04 24.43
N VAL A 4 19.97 -2.42 23.25
CA VAL A 4 19.05 -2.91 22.18
C VAL A 4 19.71 -4.01 21.33
N LEU A 5 21.04 -4.03 21.23
CA LEU A 5 21.77 -5.05 20.47
C LEU A 5 21.80 -6.42 21.17
N ALA A 6 21.81 -6.46 22.51
CA ALA A 6 21.86 -7.72 23.27
C ALA A 6 20.56 -8.56 23.14
N VAL A 7 19.40 -7.93 22.90
CA VAL A 7 18.11 -8.62 22.77
C VAL A 7 17.92 -9.23 21.38
N GLN A 8 18.59 -8.72 20.34
CA GLN A 8 18.49 -9.30 18.99
C GLN A 8 19.37 -10.54 18.83
N VAL A 9 20.54 -10.58 19.47
CA VAL A 9 21.45 -11.74 19.43
C VAL A 9 20.81 -12.98 20.07
N THR A 10 20.13 -12.82 21.21
CA THR A 10 19.47 -13.93 21.92
C THR A 10 18.31 -14.57 21.15
N ARG A 11 17.61 -13.81 20.29
CA ARG A 11 16.52 -14.36 19.45
C ARG A 11 17.04 -15.18 18.27
N HIS A 12 18.20 -14.84 17.72
CA HIS A 12 18.81 -15.61 16.63
C HIS A 12 19.31 -16.97 17.14
N GLU A 13 19.99 -16.97 18.29
CA GLU A 13 20.48 -18.21 18.91
C GLU A 13 19.35 -19.17 19.30
N ALA A 14 18.22 -18.65 19.78
CA ALA A 14 17.06 -19.47 20.10
C ALA A 14 16.43 -20.13 18.86
N ARG A 15 16.46 -19.47 17.69
CA ARG A 15 16.00 -20.05 16.42
C ARG A 15 16.97 -21.13 15.92
N ASP A 16 18.27 -20.89 16.00
CA ASP A 16 19.29 -21.86 15.58
C ASP A 16 19.27 -23.12 16.45
N ARG A 17 19.06 -22.98 17.77
CA ARG A 17 18.92 -24.15 18.67
C ARG A 17 17.69 -25.00 18.30
N ARG A 18 16.56 -24.38 17.97
CA ARG A 18 15.35 -25.10 17.52
C ARG A 18 15.54 -25.78 16.17
N GLN A 19 16.23 -25.13 15.23
CA GLN A 19 16.55 -25.69 13.92
C GLN A 19 17.49 -26.90 14.06
N LYS A 20 18.55 -26.77 14.88
CA LYS A 20 19.49 -27.86 15.17
C LYS A 20 18.80 -29.05 15.86
N ALA A 21 17.91 -28.81 16.82
CA ALA A 21 17.15 -29.87 17.46
C ALA A 21 16.25 -30.63 16.46
N ARG A 22 15.54 -29.90 15.59
CA ARG A 22 14.74 -30.51 14.51
C ARG A 22 15.59 -31.35 13.56
N ASN A 23 16.74 -30.83 13.14
CA ASN A 23 17.62 -31.53 12.21
C ASN A 23 18.28 -32.77 12.85
N ALA A 24 18.63 -32.71 14.14
CA ALA A 24 19.14 -33.84 14.89
C ALA A 24 18.10 -34.97 15.04
N THR A 25 16.83 -34.62 15.21
CA THR A 25 15.75 -35.63 15.18
C THR A 25 15.61 -36.24 13.79
N VAL A 26 15.70 -35.45 12.71
CA VAL A 26 15.57 -35.94 11.33
C VAL A 26 16.76 -36.83 10.91
N SER A 27 17.98 -36.51 11.35
CA SER A 27 19.16 -37.31 11.03
C SER A 27 19.11 -38.70 11.68
N HIS A 28 18.56 -38.80 12.90
CA HIS A 28 18.38 -40.09 13.57
C HIS A 28 17.52 -41.09 12.79
N TYR A 29 16.65 -40.61 11.89
CA TYR A 29 15.79 -41.44 11.05
C TYR A 29 16.27 -41.57 9.59
N ASN A 30 17.55 -41.25 9.30
CA ASN A 30 18.20 -41.46 7.99
C ASN A 30 17.40 -40.94 6.77
N GLY A 31 16.63 -39.85 6.94
CA GLY A 31 15.79 -39.30 5.86
C GLY A 31 14.67 -40.23 5.35
N LYS A 32 14.58 -41.47 5.85
CA LYS A 32 13.54 -42.44 5.53
C LYS A 32 12.39 -42.21 6.49
N ARG A 33 11.56 -41.20 6.19
CA ARG A 33 10.23 -41.10 6.80
C ARG A 33 9.48 -42.38 6.43
N LYS A 34 9.40 -43.35 7.35
CA LYS A 34 8.41 -44.42 7.26
C LYS A 34 7.06 -43.75 7.39
N GLY A 35 6.50 -43.32 6.26
CA GLY A 35 5.10 -42.95 6.20
C GLY A 35 4.32 -44.16 6.66
N ILE A 36 3.69 -44.06 7.84
CA ILE A 36 2.71 -45.04 8.27
C ILE A 36 1.59 -44.91 7.26
N LYS A 37 1.49 -45.89 6.36
CA LYS A 37 0.35 -46.00 5.45
C LYS A 37 -0.83 -46.42 6.33
N LEU A 38 -1.61 -45.43 6.76
CA LEU A 38 -2.94 -45.70 7.30
C LEU A 38 -3.73 -46.30 6.13
N GLY A 39 -4.06 -47.59 6.24
CA GLY A 39 -4.88 -48.29 5.26
C GLY A 39 -6.23 -47.61 5.07
N VAL A 40 -6.96 -48.03 4.04
CA VAL A 40 -8.22 -47.43 3.54
C VAL A 40 -9.42 -47.65 4.49
N GLY A 41 -9.22 -47.53 5.81
CA GLY A 41 -10.25 -47.78 6.81
C GLY A 41 -9.88 -47.41 8.25
N GLY A 42 -9.00 -46.43 8.48
CA GLY A 42 -8.51 -46.18 9.83
C GLY A 42 -7.98 -44.77 10.08
N ILE A 43 -8.86 -43.78 9.99
CA ILE A 43 -8.82 -42.64 10.92
C ILE A 43 -10.20 -42.60 11.55
N GLU A 44 -10.49 -43.57 12.41
CA GLU A 44 -11.47 -43.27 13.45
C GLU A 44 -10.85 -42.12 14.26
N PRO A 45 -11.50 -40.95 14.34
CA PRO A 45 -11.04 -39.89 15.22
C PRO A 45 -10.95 -40.52 16.60
N ILE A 46 -9.73 -40.67 17.12
CA ILE A 46 -9.52 -41.17 18.48
C ILE A 46 -10.39 -40.28 19.38
N GLU A 47 -11.49 -40.82 19.92
CA GLU A 47 -12.47 -40.08 20.72
C GLU A 47 -11.82 -39.41 21.94
N GLN A 48 -10.63 -39.88 22.33
CA GLN A 48 -9.80 -39.24 23.37
C GLN A 48 -9.36 -37.80 23.00
N PHE A 49 -9.32 -37.41 21.72
CA PHE A 49 -9.06 -36.03 21.32
C PHE A 49 -10.29 -35.11 21.43
N GLN A 50 -11.51 -35.66 21.56
CA GLN A 50 -12.69 -34.83 21.81
C GLN A 50 -12.80 -34.44 23.29
N GLN A 51 -12.38 -35.30 24.22
CA GLN A 51 -12.50 -35.05 25.66
C GLN A 51 -11.42 -34.09 26.22
N ALA A 52 -10.34 -33.82 25.48
CA ALA A 52 -9.26 -32.93 25.92
C ALA A 52 -9.30 -31.53 25.28
N ILE A 53 -10.39 -31.16 24.59
CA ILE A 53 -10.60 -29.79 24.15
C ILE A 53 -11.24 -29.02 25.31
N GLU A 54 -10.46 -28.77 26.36
CA GLU A 54 -10.80 -27.68 27.27
C GLU A 54 -10.97 -26.42 26.40
N PRO A 55 -12.11 -25.70 26.51
CA PRO A 55 -12.33 -24.48 25.75
C PRO A 55 -11.22 -23.51 26.15
N LYS A 56 -10.22 -23.36 25.29
CA LYS A 56 -9.19 -22.35 25.48
C LYS A 56 -9.92 -21.04 25.72
N PRO A 57 -9.63 -20.32 26.82
CA PRO A 57 -10.29 -19.05 27.10
C PRO A 57 -10.16 -18.21 25.85
N GLN A 58 -11.29 -17.88 25.24
CA GLN A 58 -11.34 -17.04 24.07
C GLN A 58 -10.71 -15.72 24.52
N LYS A 59 -9.47 -15.49 24.11
CA LYS A 59 -8.84 -14.19 24.33
C LYS A 59 -9.69 -13.20 23.58
N GLU A 60 -10.45 -12.41 24.32
CA GLU A 60 -11.20 -11.28 23.78
C GLU A 60 -10.25 -10.51 22.87
N ARG A 61 -10.57 -10.52 21.58
CA ARG A 61 -9.83 -9.75 20.61
C ARG A 61 -10.10 -8.30 20.97
N ARG A 62 -9.14 -7.65 21.63
CA ARG A 62 -9.19 -6.21 21.86
C ARG A 62 -9.40 -5.53 20.51
N GLU A 63 -10.56 -4.90 20.34
CA GLU A 63 -10.86 -4.09 19.18
C GLU A 63 -9.93 -2.87 19.22
N GLY A 64 -8.81 -2.95 18.51
CA GLY A 64 -7.91 -1.83 18.37
C GLY A 64 -8.56 -0.78 17.47
N THR A 65 -8.89 0.37 18.02
CA THR A 65 -9.27 1.53 17.22
C THR A 65 -8.01 2.07 16.53
N SER A 66 -8.07 2.21 15.20
CA SER A 66 -6.98 2.80 14.41
C SER A 66 -7.42 4.15 13.86
N TYR A 67 -6.64 5.20 14.10
CA TYR A 67 -6.88 6.53 13.53
C TYR A 67 -5.80 6.90 12.51
N ARG A 68 -6.19 7.62 11.44
CA ARG A 68 -5.26 8.11 10.42
C ARG A 68 -4.89 9.55 10.73
N MET A 69 -3.60 9.80 10.96
CA MET A 69 -3.07 11.12 11.32
C MET A 69 -2.07 11.59 10.25
N TRP A 70 -2.05 12.90 9.98
CA TRP A 70 -1.08 13.50 9.07
C TRP A 70 0.34 13.40 9.65
N LYS A 71 1.37 13.42 8.79
CA LYS A 71 2.77 13.29 9.23
C LYS A 71 3.18 14.43 10.17
N GLU A 72 2.71 15.63 9.90
CA GLU A 72 3.02 16.81 10.70
C GLU A 72 2.38 16.73 12.09
N ASP A 73 1.10 16.35 12.16
CA ASP A 73 0.38 16.13 13.43
C ASP A 73 1.02 15.02 14.25
N LYS A 74 1.52 13.96 13.60
CA LYS A 74 2.27 12.90 14.29
C LYS A 74 3.52 13.43 14.99
N ARG A 75 4.22 14.39 14.36
CA ARG A 75 5.40 15.02 14.95
C ARG A 75 5.02 15.90 16.13
N ARG A 76 3.97 16.73 15.97
CA ARG A 76 3.42 17.57 17.05
C ARG A 76 2.96 16.75 18.25
N LEU A 77 2.23 15.65 18.01
CA LEU A 77 1.82 14.73 19.06
C LEU A 77 3.03 14.08 19.75
N GLY A 78 4.07 13.72 19.00
CA GLY A 78 5.32 13.22 19.56
C GLY A 78 5.95 14.20 20.55
N GLN A 79 6.06 15.47 20.16
CA GLN A 79 6.59 16.54 21.02
C GLN A 79 5.73 16.77 22.27
N LEU A 80 4.40 16.72 22.13
CA LEU A 80 3.48 16.80 23.29
C LEU A 80 3.63 15.60 24.22
N LEU A 81 3.86 14.41 23.69
CA LEU A 81 4.04 13.20 24.50
C LEU A 81 5.41 13.12 25.19
N GLU A 82 6.41 13.86 24.73
CA GLU A 82 7.74 13.91 25.36
C GLU A 82 7.72 14.54 26.76
N ARG A 83 6.71 15.35 27.09
CA ARG A 83 6.55 15.96 28.43
C ARG A 83 6.13 14.96 29.51
N PHE A 84 5.66 13.78 29.13
CA PHE A 84 5.23 12.74 30.07
C PHE A 84 6.27 11.63 30.17
N GLU A 85 6.47 11.12 31.39
CA GLU A 85 7.36 10.00 31.66
C GLU A 85 6.66 8.64 31.43
N GLY A 86 7.45 7.57 31.28
CA GLY A 86 6.93 6.20 31.13
C GLY A 86 6.92 5.66 29.69
N THR A 87 6.22 4.55 29.50
CA THR A 87 6.04 3.86 28.20
C THR A 87 5.13 4.66 27.26
N GLN A 88 5.18 4.40 25.95
CA GLN A 88 4.34 5.12 24.97
C GLN A 88 2.84 5.07 25.33
N TYR A 89 2.38 3.93 25.87
CA TYR A 89 1.00 3.76 26.29
C TYR A 89 0.66 4.61 27.52
N GLU A 90 1.54 4.62 28.53
CA GLU A 90 1.36 5.43 29.75
C GLU A 90 1.39 6.93 29.43
N ARG A 91 2.31 7.38 28.56
CA ARG A 91 2.37 8.78 28.10
C ARG A 91 1.08 9.21 27.42
N PHE A 92 0.53 8.34 26.57
CA PHE A 92 -0.73 8.63 25.87
C PHE A 92 -1.91 8.67 26.84
N HIS A 93 -1.96 7.77 27.83
CA HIS A 93 -2.96 7.81 28.90
C HIS A 93 -2.85 9.08 29.76
N ALA A 94 -1.64 9.47 30.17
CA ALA A 94 -1.41 10.69 30.92
C ALA A 94 -1.85 11.94 30.12
N PHE A 95 -1.57 11.95 28.81
CA PHE A 95 -2.04 12.99 27.90
C PHE A 95 -3.57 13.08 27.82
N LEU A 96 -4.26 11.94 27.70
CA LEU A 96 -5.73 11.92 27.68
C LEU A 96 -6.32 12.41 29.01
N ASN A 97 -5.75 12.00 30.15
CA ASN A 97 -6.19 12.46 31.46
C ASN A 97 -6.00 13.97 31.65
N GLU A 98 -4.91 14.56 31.13
CA GLU A 98 -4.70 16.00 31.18
C GLU A 98 -5.73 16.75 30.31
N LEU A 99 -6.06 16.24 29.13
CA LEU A 99 -7.12 16.81 28.28
C LEU A 99 -8.50 16.73 28.96
N GLU A 100 -8.80 15.60 29.59
CA GLU A 100 -10.05 15.43 30.35
C GLU A 100 -10.10 16.38 31.56
N ALA A 101 -8.98 16.58 32.26
CA ALA A 101 -8.88 17.55 33.34
C ALA A 101 -9.08 19.00 32.88
N GLN A 102 -8.51 19.39 31.72
CA GLN A 102 -8.73 20.71 31.12
C GLN A 102 -10.18 20.93 30.70
N GLN A 103 -10.82 19.90 30.14
CA GLN A 103 -12.23 19.98 29.73
C GLN A 103 -13.18 20.07 30.93
N ASN A 104 -12.87 19.36 32.01
CA ASN A 104 -13.65 19.37 33.25
C ASN A 104 -13.32 20.55 34.16
N GLN A 105 -12.37 21.42 33.79
CA GLN A 105 -12.09 22.63 34.54
C GLN A 105 -13.30 23.57 34.39
N PRO A 106 -14.08 23.83 35.46
CA PRO A 106 -15.26 24.67 35.36
C PRO A 106 -14.83 26.06 34.87
N GLN A 107 -15.52 26.61 33.87
CA GLN A 107 -15.29 27.95 33.33
C GLN A 107 -15.66 29.06 34.33
N ALA A 108 -15.11 29.01 35.54
CA ALA A 108 -15.58 29.77 36.68
C ALA A 108 -15.16 31.26 36.69
N GLU A 109 -14.42 31.78 35.70
CA GLU A 109 -13.92 33.17 35.73
C GLU A 109 -13.92 33.90 34.37
N LEU A 110 -14.94 33.70 33.52
CA LEU A 110 -15.16 34.58 32.34
C LEU A 110 -16.41 35.47 32.45
N THR A 111 -17.05 35.53 33.61
CA THR A 111 -18.06 36.54 33.93
C THR A 111 -17.49 37.47 34.99
N SER A 112 -17.55 38.78 34.74
CA SER A 112 -17.27 39.92 35.64
C SER A 112 -15.96 40.69 35.41
N THR A 113 -15.83 41.26 34.21
CA THR A 113 -15.37 42.65 34.06
C THR A 113 -16.44 43.42 33.30
N GLU A 114 -17.57 43.62 33.99
CA GLU A 114 -18.59 44.60 33.64
C GLU A 114 -17.96 45.99 33.86
N ILE A 115 -17.82 46.73 32.76
CA ILE A 115 -17.31 48.09 32.74
C ILE A 115 -18.41 48.98 33.35
N GLU A 116 -18.21 49.38 34.60
CA GLU A 116 -19.02 50.38 35.29
C GLU A 116 -18.77 51.75 34.65
N ALA A 117 -19.66 52.14 33.74
CA ALA A 117 -19.69 53.46 33.12
C ALA A 117 -20.53 54.39 34.00
N ASP A 118 -19.88 55.26 34.76
CA ASP A 118 -20.51 56.40 35.45
C ASP A 118 -20.37 57.66 34.59
N VAL A 119 -21.41 57.99 33.81
CA VAL A 119 -21.57 59.30 33.16
C VAL A 119 -22.99 59.80 33.43
N PRO A 120 -23.17 60.93 34.13
CA PRO A 120 -24.48 61.42 34.54
C PRO A 120 -25.24 62.11 33.40
N MET A 121 -26.54 61.82 33.35
CA MET A 121 -27.55 62.41 32.46
C MET A 121 -27.70 63.93 32.64
N GLN A 122 -27.84 64.65 31.52
CA GLN A 122 -28.61 65.89 31.44
C GLN A 122 -29.70 65.80 30.35
N PRO A 123 -30.92 66.34 30.57
CA PRO A 123 -32.01 66.33 29.59
C PRO A 123 -32.19 67.69 28.89
N GLN A 124 -32.21 67.71 27.55
CA GLN A 124 -32.81 68.75 26.69
C GLN A 124 -33.40 68.00 25.48
N VAL A 125 -34.72 67.81 25.28
CA VAL A 125 -35.86 68.73 25.05
C VAL A 125 -35.75 69.51 23.72
N VAL A 126 -36.53 69.02 22.72
CA VAL A 126 -37.20 69.73 21.59
C VAL A 126 -36.22 70.22 20.49
N GLU A 127 -36.41 69.97 19.19
CA GLU A 127 -37.45 70.55 18.34
C GLU A 127 -37.42 69.95 16.90
N THR A 128 -38.62 69.81 16.33
CA THR A 128 -39.11 69.69 14.93
C THR A 128 -38.19 69.48 13.69
N GLN A 129 -38.54 68.41 12.95
CA GLN A 129 -38.98 68.36 11.53
C GLN A 129 -37.99 68.52 10.33
N PRO A 130 -38.41 68.04 9.12
CA PRO A 130 -37.59 67.38 8.10
C PRO A 130 -37.23 68.31 6.93
N GLU A 131 -36.29 67.92 6.05
CA GLU A 131 -36.39 68.12 4.58
C GLU A 131 -35.27 67.38 3.82
N LEU A 132 -35.55 67.07 2.56
CA LEU A 132 -34.68 66.49 1.55
C LEU A 132 -33.44 67.36 1.27
N ASP A 133 -32.33 66.76 0.81
CA ASP A 133 -31.90 66.86 -0.60
C ASP A 133 -30.58 66.14 -0.87
N GLU A 134 -30.41 65.87 -2.17
CA GLU A 134 -29.41 65.06 -2.85
C GLU A 134 -27.97 65.59 -2.79
N ALA A 135 -27.07 64.67 -3.16
CA ALA A 135 -25.73 64.90 -3.73
C ALA A 135 -24.65 65.47 -2.80
N GLU A 136 -23.71 64.61 -2.38
CA GLU A 136 -22.31 64.65 -2.83
C GLU A 136 -21.40 63.72 -2.00
N LEU A 137 -20.39 63.16 -2.71
CA LEU A 137 -19.14 62.55 -2.24
C LEU A 137 -19.17 61.33 -1.31
N ASN A 138 -18.54 60.24 -1.79
CA ASN A 138 -17.59 59.48 -0.97
C ASN A 138 -16.47 58.87 -1.85
N THR A 139 -15.49 59.70 -2.18
CA THR A 139 -14.12 59.24 -2.47
C THR A 139 -13.50 58.84 -1.15
N THR A 140 -13.76 57.61 -0.70
CA THR A 140 -13.06 57.02 0.44
C THR A 140 -11.73 56.49 -0.06
N THR A 141 -10.68 57.29 0.05
CA THR A 141 -9.29 56.85 -0.05
C THR A 141 -9.03 55.90 1.12
N ALA A 142 -9.30 54.61 0.92
CA ALA A 142 -8.93 53.57 1.86
C ALA A 142 -7.41 53.52 1.92
N ILE A 143 -6.87 53.85 3.09
CA ILE A 143 -5.46 53.65 3.42
C ILE A 143 -5.26 52.14 3.46
N ALA A 144 -4.78 51.58 2.34
CA ALA A 144 -4.48 50.17 2.20
C ALA A 144 -3.49 49.75 3.29
N THR A 145 -3.90 48.78 4.10
CA THR A 145 -3.03 48.23 5.11
C THR A 145 -1.89 47.46 4.42
N PRO A 146 -0.67 47.41 4.99
CA PRO A 146 0.48 46.72 4.38
C PRO A 146 0.29 45.19 4.20
N GLN A 147 -0.84 44.62 4.60
CA GLN A 147 -1.20 43.22 4.32
C GLN A 147 -1.86 43.05 2.95
N ASP A 148 -2.62 44.03 2.45
CA ASP A 148 -3.32 43.92 1.16
C ASP A 148 -2.33 43.87 -0.01
N LEU A 149 -1.22 44.62 0.10
CA LEU A 149 -0.10 44.57 -0.85
C LEU A 149 0.56 43.18 -0.97
N LYS A 150 0.56 42.38 0.11
CA LYS A 150 1.11 41.02 0.08
C LYS A 150 0.15 40.04 -0.59
N PHE A 151 -1.15 40.31 -0.51
CA PHE A 151 -2.16 39.48 -1.14
C PHE A 151 -2.15 39.67 -2.66
N ASP A 152 -1.99 40.90 -3.13
CA ASP A 152 -1.84 41.21 -4.56
C ASP A 152 -0.55 40.59 -5.15
N GLN A 153 0.57 40.64 -4.41
CA GLN A 153 1.81 39.96 -4.82
C GLN A 153 1.66 38.43 -4.90
N LEU A 154 0.85 37.83 -4.02
CA LEU A 154 0.58 36.39 -4.06
C LEU A 154 -0.28 36.03 -5.27
N LEU A 155 -1.30 36.85 -5.58
CA LEU A 155 -2.15 36.64 -6.76
C LEU A 155 -1.35 36.75 -8.05
N ASP A 156 -0.43 37.70 -8.17
CA ASP A 156 0.48 37.82 -9.31
C ASP A 156 1.43 36.62 -9.43
N ALA A 157 1.98 36.13 -8.32
CA ALA A 157 2.84 34.94 -8.32
C ALA A 157 2.09 33.67 -8.76
N ILE A 158 0.83 33.52 -8.37
CA ILE A 158 -0.02 32.40 -8.81
C ILE A 158 -0.34 32.52 -10.30
N ALA A 159 -0.63 33.72 -10.80
CA ALA A 159 -0.88 33.96 -12.23
C ALA A 159 0.35 33.59 -13.08
N GLN A 160 1.56 33.99 -12.66
CA GLN A 160 2.80 33.64 -13.36
C GLN A 160 3.05 32.12 -13.38
N LEU A 161 2.76 31.40 -12.30
CA LEU A 161 2.95 29.95 -12.25
C LEU A 161 2.02 29.21 -13.22
N VAL A 162 0.78 29.67 -13.38
CA VAL A 162 -0.19 29.10 -14.32
C VAL A 162 0.26 29.33 -15.77
N GLU A 163 0.87 30.47 -16.06
CA GLU A 163 1.36 30.78 -17.41
C GLU A 163 2.57 29.91 -17.78
N VAL A 164 3.49 29.67 -16.84
CA VAL A 164 4.61 28.73 -17.04
C VAL A 164 4.12 27.29 -17.31
N GLN A 165 3.08 26.84 -16.61
CA GLN A 165 2.51 25.51 -16.86
C GLN A 165 1.87 25.38 -18.26
N LYS A 166 1.23 26.43 -18.77
CA LYS A 166 0.63 26.42 -20.12
C LYS A 166 1.65 26.26 -21.23
N VAL A 167 2.87 26.77 -21.05
CA VAL A 167 3.95 26.67 -22.06
C VAL A 167 4.63 25.29 -22.04
N LEU A 168 4.77 24.65 -20.88
CA LEU A 168 5.50 23.38 -20.74
C LEU A 168 4.73 22.14 -21.21
N ILE A 169 3.39 22.14 -21.11
CA ILE A 169 2.56 20.98 -21.47
C ILE A 169 2.54 20.66 -22.99
N PRO A 170 2.42 21.62 -23.93
CA PRO A 170 2.41 21.31 -25.36
C PRO A 170 3.78 20.86 -25.91
N ALA A 171 4.90 21.16 -25.23
CA ALA A 171 6.23 20.73 -25.66
C ALA A 171 6.49 19.22 -25.47
N LEU A 172 5.71 18.54 -24.63
CA LEU A 172 5.87 17.12 -24.35
C LEU A 172 4.99 16.21 -25.25
N THR A 173 4.14 16.77 -26.10
CA THR A 173 3.11 16.01 -26.85
C THR A 173 3.40 15.82 -28.34
N GLN A 174 4.56 16.25 -28.86
CA GLN A 174 4.90 16.07 -30.27
C GLN A 174 6.27 15.37 -30.44
N ALA A 175 6.29 14.06 -30.22
CA ALA A 175 7.33 13.18 -30.77
C ALA A 175 6.73 12.36 -31.93
N PRO A 176 7.22 12.52 -33.18
CA PRO A 176 6.69 11.77 -34.32
C PRO A 176 7.13 10.30 -34.27
N LEU A 177 6.17 9.38 -34.22
CA LEU A 177 6.40 7.94 -34.37
C LEU A 177 6.80 7.63 -35.82
N THR A 178 8.08 7.30 -36.01
CA THR A 178 8.56 6.60 -37.21
C THR A 178 8.37 5.10 -37.02
N GLN A 179 7.50 4.50 -37.84
CA GLN A 179 7.29 3.05 -37.91
C GLN A 179 8.36 2.41 -38.81
N PRO A 180 9.04 1.33 -38.38
CA PRO A 180 9.70 0.42 -39.29
C PRO A 180 8.76 -0.75 -39.63
N THR A 181 8.29 -0.77 -40.88
CA THR A 181 7.76 -1.95 -41.54
C THR A 181 8.91 -2.85 -42.00
N LYS A 182 8.85 -4.15 -41.71
CA LYS A 182 9.50 -5.26 -42.44
C LYS A 182 9.02 -6.58 -41.84
N ALA A 183 8.07 -7.27 -42.47
CA ALA A 183 8.20 -8.14 -43.65
C ALA A 183 8.52 -9.60 -43.28
N LEU A 184 7.52 -10.44 -43.57
CA LEU A 184 7.51 -11.90 -43.58
C LEU A 184 8.76 -12.55 -44.19
N LYS A 185 9.20 -13.67 -43.60
CA LYS A 185 9.56 -14.88 -44.37
C LYS A 185 9.53 -16.13 -43.49
N GLY A 186 8.68 -17.09 -43.89
CA GLY A 186 8.50 -18.37 -43.25
C GLY A 186 9.63 -19.37 -43.52
N ARG A 187 9.66 -20.45 -42.72
CA ARG A 187 10.46 -21.65 -43.04
C ARG A 187 9.87 -22.91 -42.38
N LYS A 188 9.18 -23.66 -43.24
CA LYS A 188 9.08 -25.13 -43.40
C LYS A 188 9.15 -26.04 -42.16
N GLN A 189 8.04 -26.77 -41.98
CA GLN A 189 7.96 -28.12 -41.44
C GLN A 189 8.90 -29.09 -42.19
N LEU A 190 9.52 -30.01 -41.45
CA LEU A 190 9.98 -31.29 -41.98
C LEU A 190 9.83 -32.39 -40.92
N THR A 191 9.17 -33.46 -41.34
CA THR A 191 8.89 -34.73 -40.68
C THR A 191 10.09 -35.68 -40.74
N GLN A 192 10.37 -36.46 -39.69
CA GLN A 192 10.86 -37.87 -39.66
C GLN A 192 11.26 -38.22 -38.20
N GLN A 193 10.61 -39.12 -37.46
CA GLN A 193 10.61 -40.60 -37.49
C GLN A 193 12.00 -41.27 -37.41
N SER A 194 12.34 -41.81 -36.23
CA SER A 194 13.07 -43.07 -35.97
C SER A 194 13.27 -43.20 -34.45
N GLU A 195 12.56 -44.09 -33.76
CA GLU A 195 12.96 -45.47 -33.41
C GLU A 195 13.94 -45.61 -32.24
N SER A 196 13.40 -46.13 -31.13
CA SER A 196 13.94 -47.15 -30.22
C SER A 196 15.46 -47.34 -30.08
N THR A 197 15.99 -47.06 -28.89
CA THR A 197 16.86 -48.03 -28.18
C THR A 197 16.89 -47.72 -26.68
N ALA A 198 16.69 -48.77 -25.88
CA ALA A 198 16.74 -48.76 -24.43
C ALA A 198 18.18 -49.00 -23.91
N PRO A 199 18.43 -49.18 -22.59
CA PRO A 199 19.17 -48.22 -21.80
C PRO A 199 20.56 -48.75 -21.39
N ASP A 200 21.58 -47.87 -21.37
CA ASP A 200 22.88 -48.24 -20.83
C ASP A 200 23.13 -47.66 -19.44
N LYS A 201 23.52 -48.56 -18.54
CA LYS A 201 23.89 -48.33 -17.15
C LYS A 201 25.30 -47.73 -17.13
N VAL A 202 25.44 -46.48 -16.72
CA VAL A 202 26.73 -45.98 -16.23
C VAL A 202 26.59 -45.54 -14.78
N LYS A 203 27.25 -46.33 -13.94
CA LYS A 203 27.44 -46.15 -12.50
C LYS A 203 28.69 -45.28 -12.32
N GLN A 204 28.52 -44.04 -11.85
CA GLN A 204 29.62 -43.26 -11.27
C GLN A 204 29.18 -42.67 -9.93
N GLU A 205 29.59 -43.37 -8.88
CA GLU A 205 30.13 -42.79 -7.63
C GLU A 205 31.35 -41.94 -8.09
N THR A 206 31.67 -40.73 -7.64
CA THR A 206 31.60 -40.09 -6.32
C THR A 206 31.99 -38.62 -6.58
N GLU A 207 31.26 -37.64 -6.04
CA GLU A 207 31.88 -36.46 -5.40
C GLU A 207 30.79 -35.59 -4.76
N THR A 208 30.95 -35.48 -3.45
CA THR A 208 30.05 -34.89 -2.48
C THR A 208 30.58 -33.49 -2.16
N ASN A 209 29.67 -32.55 -1.87
CA ASN A 209 29.90 -31.15 -1.46
C ASN A 209 30.05 -30.11 -2.57
N GLN A 210 28.92 -29.68 -3.17
CA GLN A 210 28.67 -28.27 -3.59
C GLN A 210 27.25 -28.01 -4.15
N ARG A 211 26.20 -28.72 -3.68
CA ARG A 211 24.83 -28.67 -4.27
C ARG A 211 23.73 -28.10 -3.37
N GLU A 212 24.04 -27.12 -2.51
CA GLU A 212 23.00 -26.44 -1.71
C GLU A 212 22.58 -25.05 -2.25
N GLY A 213 23.23 -24.52 -3.30
CA GLY A 213 22.90 -23.19 -3.85
C GLY A 213 21.92 -23.14 -5.05
N LEU A 214 21.61 -24.28 -5.69
CA LEU A 214 20.92 -24.30 -6.99
C LEU A 214 19.44 -24.71 -6.94
N ARG A 215 18.96 -25.28 -5.83
CA ARG A 215 17.56 -25.76 -5.74
C ARG A 215 16.53 -24.68 -5.44
N GLN A 216 16.94 -23.47 -5.07
CA GLN A 216 16.01 -22.35 -4.83
C GLN A 216 15.73 -21.49 -6.09
N ARG A 217 16.49 -21.66 -7.18
CA ARG A 217 16.33 -20.84 -8.39
C ARG A 217 15.26 -21.33 -9.36
N ALA A 218 14.97 -22.63 -9.39
CA ALA A 218 13.97 -23.19 -10.30
C ALA A 218 12.57 -22.58 -10.06
N GLY A 219 12.15 -22.48 -8.79
CA GLY A 219 10.85 -21.90 -8.45
C GLY A 219 10.76 -20.39 -8.68
N ALA A 220 11.88 -19.66 -8.63
CA ALA A 220 11.89 -18.22 -8.85
C ALA A 220 11.67 -17.86 -10.33
N ALA A 221 12.33 -18.59 -11.24
CA ALA A 221 12.14 -18.42 -12.68
C ALA A 221 10.70 -18.77 -13.10
N GLU A 222 10.21 -19.93 -12.64
CA GLU A 222 8.83 -20.37 -12.89
C GLU A 222 7.79 -19.36 -12.38
N THR A 223 8.04 -18.77 -11.20
CA THR A 223 7.19 -17.72 -10.64
C THR A 223 7.18 -16.47 -11.52
N GLY A 224 8.33 -16.08 -12.08
CA GLY A 224 8.45 -14.96 -13.01
C GLY A 224 7.71 -15.21 -14.32
N ASP A 225 7.83 -16.40 -14.88
CA ASP A 225 7.16 -16.77 -16.13
C ASP A 225 5.64 -16.82 -15.95
N ARG A 226 5.16 -17.37 -14.83
CA ARG A 226 3.73 -17.37 -14.49
C ARG A 226 3.19 -15.95 -14.30
N LEU A 227 3.98 -15.07 -13.68
CA LEU A 227 3.62 -13.67 -13.52
C LEU A 227 3.52 -12.94 -14.87
N ASN A 228 4.47 -13.17 -15.77
CA ASN A 228 4.46 -12.57 -17.10
C ASN A 228 3.25 -13.05 -17.90
N ARG A 229 2.97 -14.36 -17.91
CA ARG A 229 1.75 -14.93 -18.52
C ARG A 229 0.47 -14.32 -17.95
N ALA A 230 0.44 -14.05 -16.64
CA ALA A 230 -0.70 -13.38 -16.00
C ALA A 230 -0.92 -11.95 -16.52
N ILE A 231 0.16 -11.19 -16.63
CA ILE A 231 0.11 -9.82 -17.14
C ILE A 231 -0.37 -9.83 -18.60
N ASP A 232 0.21 -10.71 -19.44
CA ASP A 232 -0.17 -10.85 -20.85
C ASP A 232 -1.65 -11.21 -21.01
N ALA A 233 -2.12 -12.18 -20.23
CA ALA A 233 -3.51 -12.63 -20.28
C ALA A 233 -4.49 -11.52 -19.84
N ILE A 234 -4.13 -10.69 -18.86
CA ILE A 234 -4.96 -9.53 -18.46
C ILE A 234 -4.95 -8.43 -19.54
N ILE A 235 -3.80 -8.18 -20.18
CA ILE A 235 -3.70 -7.21 -21.28
C ILE A 235 -4.56 -7.68 -22.46
N GLU A 236 -4.40 -8.93 -22.88
CA GLU A 236 -5.17 -9.55 -23.96
C GLU A 236 -6.67 -9.52 -23.64
N TYR A 237 -7.05 -9.88 -22.41
CA TYR A 237 -8.42 -9.77 -21.93
C TYR A 237 -8.92 -8.32 -22.10
N ASN A 238 -8.25 -7.31 -21.53
CA ASN A 238 -8.74 -5.93 -21.61
C ASN A 238 -8.79 -5.35 -23.05
N ASN A 239 -7.96 -5.87 -23.95
CA ASN A 239 -7.88 -5.48 -25.36
C ASN A 239 -9.01 -6.05 -26.24
N GLN A 240 -9.82 -7.00 -25.74
CA GLN A 240 -10.92 -7.56 -26.53
C GLN A 240 -11.92 -6.48 -26.97
N PRO A 241 -12.28 -6.41 -28.26
CA PRO A 241 -13.19 -5.40 -28.77
C PRO A 241 -14.60 -5.58 -28.18
N GLY A 242 -15.29 -4.47 -27.92
CA GLY A 242 -16.63 -4.48 -27.34
C GLY A 242 -16.68 -4.68 -25.82
N ARG A 243 -15.55 -4.88 -25.15
CA ARG A 243 -15.50 -4.97 -23.68
C ARG A 243 -15.77 -3.60 -23.04
N LYS A 244 -16.73 -3.57 -22.12
CA LYS A 244 -17.05 -2.34 -21.38
C LYS A 244 -15.89 -1.97 -20.46
N HIS A 245 -15.68 -0.67 -20.25
CA HIS A 245 -14.63 -0.18 -19.34
C HIS A 245 -14.76 -0.83 -17.95
N ASN A 246 -15.98 -0.93 -17.40
CA ASN A 246 -16.25 -1.53 -16.10
C ASN A 246 -16.01 -3.04 -15.99
N GLU A 247 -15.74 -3.73 -17.11
CA GLU A 247 -15.41 -5.16 -17.15
C GLU A 247 -13.90 -5.40 -17.28
N LYS A 248 -13.13 -4.34 -17.52
CA LYS A 248 -11.67 -4.41 -17.61
C LYS A 248 -11.07 -4.49 -16.21
N TRP A 249 -9.83 -4.95 -16.13
CA TRP A 249 -9.14 -5.10 -14.85
C TRP A 249 -7.89 -4.24 -14.80
N ALA A 250 -7.69 -3.55 -13.68
CA ALA A 250 -6.42 -2.91 -13.41
C ALA A 250 -5.36 -3.96 -13.04
N ILE A 251 -4.21 -3.87 -13.71
CA ILE A 251 -3.02 -4.67 -13.39
C ILE A 251 -2.33 -4.02 -12.20
N GLY A 252 -2.43 -4.63 -11.03
CA GLY A 252 -1.81 -4.15 -9.80
C GLY A 252 -1.43 -5.29 -8.86
N ILE A 253 -0.79 -4.95 -7.74
CA ILE A 253 -0.28 -5.95 -6.79
C ILE A 253 -1.38 -6.90 -6.31
N ASN A 254 -2.57 -6.37 -5.99
CA ASN A 254 -3.67 -7.20 -5.48
C ASN A 254 -4.24 -8.16 -6.53
N THR A 255 -4.31 -7.74 -7.79
CA THR A 255 -4.77 -8.57 -8.92
C THR A 255 -3.79 -9.71 -9.18
N LEU A 256 -2.49 -9.40 -9.24
CA LEU A 256 -1.44 -10.38 -9.55
C LEU A 256 -1.20 -11.38 -8.41
N LYS A 257 -1.57 -11.03 -7.17
CA LYS A 257 -1.56 -11.95 -6.02
C LYS A 257 -2.50 -13.14 -6.16
N ALA A 258 -3.50 -13.07 -7.05
CA ALA A 258 -4.35 -14.22 -7.36
C ALA A 258 -3.55 -15.34 -8.08
N PHE A 259 -2.55 -14.97 -8.88
CA PHE A 259 -1.78 -15.91 -9.69
C PHE A 259 -0.44 -16.29 -9.06
N VAL A 260 0.19 -15.34 -8.35
CA VAL A 260 1.53 -15.50 -7.79
C VAL A 260 1.57 -15.07 -6.33
N LYS A 261 2.10 -15.91 -5.44
CA LYS A 261 2.21 -15.62 -4.00
C LYS A 261 3.38 -14.70 -3.64
N SER A 262 4.37 -14.57 -4.52
CA SER A 262 5.61 -13.79 -4.25
C SER A 262 5.40 -12.30 -4.52
N GLN A 263 5.28 -11.51 -3.46
CA GLN A 263 5.17 -10.05 -3.57
C GLN A 263 6.44 -9.41 -4.16
N GLU A 264 7.62 -9.96 -3.87
CA GLU A 264 8.88 -9.43 -4.39
C GLU A 264 8.98 -9.60 -5.90
N ALA A 265 8.53 -10.74 -6.44
CA ALA A 265 8.44 -10.96 -7.88
C ALA A 265 7.44 -9.99 -8.54
N ILE A 266 6.29 -9.77 -7.90
CA ILE A 266 5.28 -8.81 -8.40
C ILE A 266 5.85 -7.39 -8.46
N VAL A 267 6.49 -6.92 -7.38
CA VAL A 267 7.10 -5.58 -7.33
C VAL A 267 8.25 -5.45 -8.32
N ALA A 268 9.05 -6.49 -8.53
CA ALA A 268 10.11 -6.49 -9.54
C ALA A 268 9.57 -6.41 -10.97
N ALA A 269 8.39 -6.98 -11.25
CA ALA A 269 7.79 -6.93 -12.58
C ALA A 269 7.05 -5.62 -12.85
N ILE A 270 6.19 -5.15 -11.95
CA ILE A 270 5.32 -3.99 -12.20
C ILE A 270 5.85 -2.68 -11.62
N GLY A 271 6.83 -2.75 -10.73
CA GLY A 271 7.38 -1.62 -9.99
C GLY A 271 6.62 -1.33 -8.70
N GLY A 272 7.06 -0.31 -7.97
CA GLY A 272 6.43 0.16 -6.74
C GLY A 272 7.32 0.03 -5.51
N LYS A 273 6.74 0.13 -4.32
CA LYS A 273 7.50 0.11 -3.07
C LYS A 273 7.70 -1.30 -2.54
N ASN A 274 8.95 -1.66 -2.27
CA ASN A 274 9.27 -2.91 -1.59
C ASN A 274 8.90 -2.85 -0.10
N ARG A 275 9.12 -3.94 0.64
CA ARG A 275 8.86 -4.00 2.10
C ARG A 275 9.69 -3.01 2.92
N LYS A 276 10.80 -2.53 2.38
CA LYS A 276 11.67 -1.51 2.99
C LYS A 276 11.23 -0.08 2.64
N GLY A 277 10.22 0.08 1.79
CA GLY A 277 9.72 1.38 1.34
C GLY A 277 10.52 1.99 0.17
N GLU A 278 11.51 1.28 -0.37
CA GLU A 278 12.29 1.71 -1.52
C GLU A 278 11.45 1.56 -2.79
N LEU A 279 11.53 2.56 -3.66
CA LEU A 279 10.86 2.53 -4.97
C LEU A 279 11.72 1.69 -5.93
N ILE A 280 11.13 0.62 -6.46
CA ILE A 280 11.73 -0.25 -7.47
C ILE A 280 11.04 0.03 -8.81
N GLU A 281 11.83 0.21 -9.86
CA GLU A 281 11.33 0.28 -11.22
C GLU A 281 11.10 -1.14 -11.75
N GLY A 282 9.88 -1.40 -12.23
CA GLY A 282 9.49 -2.73 -12.69
C GLY A 282 9.89 -2.99 -14.13
N THR A 283 10.27 -4.22 -14.45
CA THR A 283 10.66 -4.61 -15.83
C THR A 283 9.54 -4.40 -16.86
N ARG A 284 8.27 -4.45 -16.44
CA ARG A 284 7.07 -4.26 -17.28
C ARG A 284 6.26 -3.03 -16.89
N GLN A 285 6.82 -2.14 -16.08
CA GLN A 285 6.09 -0.99 -15.55
C GLN A 285 5.56 -0.07 -16.66
N GLN A 286 6.39 0.22 -17.67
CA GLN A 286 6.00 1.12 -18.77
C GLN A 286 4.86 0.57 -19.62
N GLU A 287 4.94 -0.72 -19.98
CA GLU A 287 3.90 -1.41 -20.74
C GLU A 287 2.56 -1.40 -20.00
N ILE A 288 2.59 -1.68 -18.69
CA ILE A 288 1.39 -1.66 -17.84
C ILE A 288 0.81 -0.25 -17.74
N GLN A 289 1.65 0.78 -17.61
CA GLN A 289 1.21 2.17 -17.59
C GLN A 289 0.56 2.59 -18.91
N GLN A 290 1.18 2.21 -20.05
CA GLN A 290 0.62 2.47 -21.37
C GLN A 290 -0.74 1.79 -21.54
N HIS A 291 -0.86 0.54 -21.10
CA HIS A 291 -2.14 -0.20 -21.10
C HIS A 291 -3.22 0.49 -20.27
N HIS A 292 -2.87 0.95 -19.05
CA HIS A 292 -3.79 1.68 -18.19
C HIS A 292 -4.23 3.00 -18.83
N GLN A 293 -3.31 3.74 -19.44
CA GLN A 293 -3.62 4.99 -20.15
C GLN A 293 -4.54 4.73 -21.36
N GLN A 294 -4.22 3.73 -22.18
CA GLN A 294 -5.01 3.37 -23.37
C GLN A 294 -6.47 3.02 -23.03
N HIS A 295 -6.71 2.43 -21.86
CA HIS A 295 -8.05 2.05 -21.42
C HIS A 295 -8.65 2.95 -20.35
N GLN A 296 -7.97 4.04 -19.97
CA GLN A 296 -8.36 4.96 -18.91
C GLN A 296 -8.61 4.28 -17.55
N ILE A 297 -7.83 3.23 -17.25
CA ILE A 297 -7.97 2.42 -16.05
C ILE A 297 -7.13 3.02 -14.92
N ASP A 298 -7.78 3.43 -13.82
CA ASP A 298 -7.07 3.86 -12.61
C ASP A 298 -6.66 2.61 -11.78
N PRO A 299 -5.36 2.33 -11.61
CA PRO A 299 -4.90 1.13 -10.92
C PRO A 299 -5.36 1.03 -9.46
N ASP A 300 -5.58 2.17 -8.79
CA ASP A 300 -5.96 2.19 -7.38
C ASP A 300 -7.47 2.00 -7.19
N LYS A 301 -8.28 2.48 -8.14
CA LYS A 301 -9.75 2.56 -7.97
C LYS A 301 -10.54 1.55 -8.80
N HIS A 302 -10.05 1.21 -9.98
CA HIS A 302 -10.85 0.48 -10.97
C HIS A 302 -11.27 -0.91 -10.46
N ASN A 303 -10.41 -1.58 -9.70
CA ASN A 303 -10.69 -2.91 -9.17
C ASN A 303 -11.72 -2.94 -8.02
N TYR A 304 -12.11 -1.80 -7.44
CA TYR A 304 -13.14 -1.80 -6.40
C TYR A 304 -14.52 -2.20 -6.94
N VAL A 305 -14.81 -1.92 -8.21
CA VAL A 305 -16.09 -2.24 -8.84
C VAL A 305 -16.32 -3.75 -8.94
N HIS A 306 -15.23 -4.51 -9.06
CA HIS A 306 -15.24 -5.97 -9.16
C HIS A 306 -15.30 -6.68 -7.81
N ARG A 307 -14.99 -5.96 -6.72
CA ARG A 307 -14.87 -6.57 -5.40
C ARG A 307 -16.21 -7.18 -4.96
N GLY A 308 -16.22 -8.51 -4.82
CA GLY A 308 -17.36 -9.28 -4.37
C GLY A 308 -18.28 -9.81 -5.47
N LYS A 309 -18.10 -9.39 -6.74
CA LYS A 309 -18.90 -9.88 -7.87
C LYS A 309 -18.20 -10.99 -8.63
N MET A 310 -16.96 -10.76 -9.01
CA MET A 310 -16.15 -11.69 -9.80
C MET A 310 -14.71 -11.60 -9.29
N ARG A 311 -13.99 -12.71 -9.37
CA ARG A 311 -12.56 -12.70 -9.10
C ARG A 311 -11.80 -12.77 -10.43
N ILE A 312 -10.58 -12.24 -10.45
CA ILE A 312 -9.78 -12.22 -11.68
C ILE A 312 -9.44 -13.63 -12.18
N ASP A 313 -9.26 -14.58 -11.27
CA ASP A 313 -9.03 -15.99 -11.55
C ASP A 313 -10.22 -16.68 -12.23
N ASP A 314 -11.44 -16.15 -12.09
CA ASP A 314 -12.63 -16.67 -12.79
C ASP A 314 -12.68 -16.24 -14.25
N VAL A 315 -12.00 -15.14 -14.60
CA VAL A 315 -12.13 -14.50 -15.92
C VAL A 315 -10.88 -14.64 -16.78
N VAL A 316 -9.72 -14.73 -16.13
CA VAL A 316 -8.42 -14.88 -16.80
C VAL A 316 -7.81 -16.22 -16.40
N ASN A 317 -7.91 -17.20 -17.31
CA ASN A 317 -7.35 -18.53 -17.11
C ASN A 317 -5.89 -18.59 -17.57
N ILE A 318 -4.99 -18.75 -16.61
CA ILE A 318 -3.59 -19.08 -16.89
C ILE A 318 -3.43 -20.57 -16.64
N ALA A 319 -3.09 -21.35 -17.67
CA ALA A 319 -2.86 -22.78 -17.51
C ALA A 319 -1.77 -23.00 -16.45
N ASN A 320 -2.10 -23.79 -15.42
CA ASN A 320 -1.12 -24.31 -14.47
C ASN A 320 -0.52 -25.57 -15.10
N GLU A 321 0.51 -25.39 -15.92
CA GLU A 321 1.39 -26.49 -16.34
C GLU A 321 2.27 -26.96 -15.17
#